data_AF-A0A439Y6G9-F1
#
_entry.id   AF-A0A439Y6G9-F1
#
_cell.length_a   1.000
_cell.length_b   1.000
_cell.length_c   1.000
_cell.angle_alpha   90.00
_cell.angle_beta   90.00
_cell.angle_gamma   90.00
#
_symmetry.space_group_name_H-M   'P 1'
#
loop_
_entity.id
_entity.type
_entity.pdbx_description
1 polymer ?
#
loop_
_entity_poly.entity_id
_entity_poly.type
_entity_poly.pdbx_seq_one_letter_code
_entity_poly.pdbx_strand_id
1 'polypeptide(L)'
;MNEMGRVGSLGARLARLRPVVHALRDPHFSVCLRPIDGRWAHAGLTAIMSGFNPVRHVHYGARESVFAGWIASPETFACPPDREQELAIDVLRFAHDYLHSWAYRLIGHLYPEFRVVTPQTEEQLNEQAFFLVLSESIAVVGSDYWYLSLGGLKKRCGTHFDLGPCTVHYREKNLPLYRRSNPELEVQTPSFFPRLAWLYSTGEIEGFSEQDLLENRPLADWLVRELLIAPRQRVVSRSWLGHLGGVTLDDAGLEAQFRELAERHAGLIQHIGEMLWKKTRLGQYLFLPVPEGQGQWHCRKEGPLDCRYTNLRHVGARRINWNGGGVDCWNAFVDQVMAARRWPGDEPVRAEIAGALMDIRAAVDPDALAKLACAIEPVPGSDPAPLELLMVN
;
A
#
# COMPACT_ATOMS: atom_id res chain seq x y z
N MET A 1 -28.29 -33.24 15.75
CA MET A 1 -27.96 -33.19 14.32
C MET A 1 -27.33 -31.84 14.04
N ASN A 2 -26.07 -31.86 13.61
CA ASN A 2 -25.22 -30.69 13.45
C ASN A 2 -25.67 -29.80 12.28
N GLU A 3 -26.06 -28.57 12.56
CA GLU A 3 -25.95 -27.45 11.62
C GLU A 3 -24.48 -27.02 11.46
N MET A 4 -23.58 -27.98 11.16
CA MET A 4 -22.33 -27.64 10.47
C MET A 4 -22.68 -27.44 9.00
N GLY A 5 -23.45 -26.37 8.74
CA GLY A 5 -23.76 -25.89 7.41
C GLY A 5 -22.44 -25.67 6.67
N ARG A 6 -22.34 -26.27 5.48
CA ARG A 6 -21.20 -26.25 4.57
C ARG A 6 -20.34 -24.99 4.75
N VAL A 7 -19.18 -25.15 5.36
CA VAL A 7 -18.17 -24.09 5.41
C VAL A 7 -17.86 -23.74 3.95
N GLY A 8 -18.27 -22.55 3.51
CA GLY A 8 -18.09 -22.10 2.13
C GLY A 8 -16.61 -22.12 1.71
N SER A 9 -16.34 -22.01 0.41
CA SER A 9 -14.96 -21.95 -0.10
C SER A 9 -14.15 -20.85 0.62
N LEU A 10 -12.83 -20.95 0.61
CA LEU A 10 -11.99 -19.88 1.14
C LEU A 10 -12.35 -18.52 0.51
N GLY A 11 -12.58 -18.48 -0.80
CA GLY A 11 -13.02 -17.26 -1.49
C GLY A 11 -14.27 -16.65 -0.87
N ALA A 12 -15.31 -17.47 -0.65
CA ALA A 12 -16.55 -17.02 -0.02
C ALA A 12 -16.34 -16.52 1.43
N ARG A 13 -15.45 -17.17 2.18
CA ARG A 13 -15.13 -16.77 3.56
C ARG A 13 -14.37 -15.44 3.60
N LEU A 14 -13.39 -15.26 2.71
CA LEU A 14 -12.64 -14.00 2.56
C LEU A 14 -13.55 -12.86 2.11
N ALA A 15 -14.43 -13.09 1.14
CA ALA A 15 -15.39 -12.09 0.66
C ALA A 15 -16.37 -11.60 1.74
N ARG A 16 -16.59 -12.39 2.80
CA ARG A 16 -17.42 -12.04 3.96
C ARG A 16 -16.67 -11.29 5.06
N LEU A 17 -15.35 -11.19 4.97
CA LEU A 17 -14.59 -10.37 5.92
C LEU A 17 -15.04 -8.92 5.76
N ARG A 18 -15.40 -8.28 6.87
CA ARG A 18 -15.99 -6.94 6.86
C ARG A 18 -15.18 -5.90 6.04
N PRO A 19 -13.86 -5.74 6.22
CA PRO A 19 -13.11 -4.77 5.40
C PRO A 19 -13.13 -5.12 3.91
N VAL A 20 -13.18 -6.41 3.55
CA VAL A 20 -13.33 -6.89 2.18
C VAL A 20 -14.73 -6.57 1.63
N VAL A 21 -15.78 -6.79 2.43
CA VAL A 21 -17.17 -6.44 2.06
C VAL A 21 -17.30 -4.94 1.77
N HIS A 22 -16.65 -4.09 2.56
CA HIS A 22 -16.66 -2.65 2.29
C HIS A 22 -15.98 -2.32 0.95
N ALA A 23 -14.82 -2.92 0.67
CA ALA A 23 -14.10 -2.71 -0.58
C ALA A 23 -14.91 -3.19 -1.80
N LEU A 24 -15.51 -4.39 -1.72
CA LEU A 24 -16.29 -4.99 -2.81
C LEU A 24 -17.61 -4.25 -3.09
N ARG A 25 -18.19 -3.58 -2.10
CA ARG A 25 -19.49 -2.91 -2.22
C ARG A 25 -19.40 -1.41 -2.46
N ASP A 26 -18.22 -0.81 -2.36
CA ASP A 26 -18.05 0.62 -2.59
C ASP A 26 -18.17 0.92 -4.10
N PRO A 27 -19.23 1.64 -4.55
CA PRO A 27 -19.45 1.87 -5.97
C PRO A 27 -18.41 2.81 -6.58
N HIS A 28 -17.60 3.49 -5.77
CA HIS A 28 -16.55 4.38 -6.23
C HIS A 28 -15.20 3.67 -6.33
N PHE A 29 -15.03 2.53 -5.67
CA PHE A 29 -13.75 1.82 -5.64
C PHE A 29 -13.69 0.82 -6.78
N SER A 30 -12.59 0.84 -7.53
CA SER A 30 -12.43 -0.06 -8.67
C SER A 30 -11.16 -0.89 -8.58
N VAL A 31 -11.18 -2.02 -9.27
CA VAL A 31 -10.00 -2.89 -9.43
C VAL A 31 -9.58 -2.87 -10.89
N CYS A 32 -8.31 -2.59 -11.13
CA CYS A 32 -7.70 -2.63 -12.45
C CYS A 32 -6.65 -3.75 -12.49
N LEU A 33 -6.91 -4.80 -13.28
CA LEU A 33 -5.99 -5.92 -13.47
C LEU A 33 -4.94 -5.58 -14.53
N ARG A 34 -3.69 -5.47 -14.10
CA ARG A 34 -2.54 -5.11 -14.94
C ARG A 34 -1.82 -6.35 -15.47
N PRO A 35 -1.14 -6.28 -16.63
CA PRO A 35 -0.40 -7.40 -17.22
C PRO A 35 0.88 -7.69 -16.41
N ILE A 36 0.69 -8.20 -15.20
CA ILE A 36 1.70 -8.51 -14.20
C ILE A 36 1.50 -9.97 -13.81
N ASP A 37 2.60 -10.70 -13.67
CA ASP A 37 2.62 -12.04 -13.08
C ASP A 37 2.81 -11.97 -11.56
N GLY A 38 1.71 -12.08 -10.83
CA GLY A 38 1.72 -12.03 -9.37
C GLY A 38 2.41 -13.24 -8.74
N ARG A 39 2.57 -14.35 -9.49
CA ARG A 39 3.24 -15.56 -9.01
C ARG A 39 4.73 -15.31 -8.73
N TRP A 40 5.34 -14.36 -9.44
CA TRP A 40 6.75 -14.02 -9.25
C TRP A 40 7.01 -13.34 -7.91
N ALA A 41 6.10 -12.46 -7.48
CA ALA A 41 6.19 -11.82 -6.17
C ALA A 41 5.98 -12.83 -5.04
N HIS A 42 5.01 -13.73 -5.17
CA HIS A 42 4.79 -14.82 -4.19
C HIS A 42 5.93 -15.84 -4.15
N ALA A 43 6.62 -16.07 -5.27
CA ALA A 43 7.85 -16.87 -5.32
C ALA A 43 9.09 -16.12 -4.79
N GLY A 44 8.95 -14.83 -4.42
CA GLY A 44 10.05 -14.00 -3.95
C GLY A 44 11.10 -13.68 -5.01
N LEU A 45 10.73 -13.75 -6.29
CA LEU A 45 11.59 -13.42 -7.44
C LEU A 45 11.63 -11.91 -7.67
N THR A 46 10.49 -11.25 -7.55
CA THR A 46 10.33 -9.80 -7.64
C THR A 46 9.71 -9.27 -6.35
N ALA A 47 9.75 -7.95 -6.15
CA ALA A 47 8.85 -7.34 -5.18
C ALA A 47 7.40 -7.35 -5.66
N ILE A 48 6.51 -7.06 -4.73
CA ILE A 48 5.08 -6.89 -4.99
C ILE A 48 4.91 -5.78 -6.03
N MET A 49 4.27 -6.12 -7.15
CA MET A 49 4.01 -5.20 -8.26
C MET A 49 2.54 -4.72 -8.31
N SER A 50 1.68 -5.27 -7.46
CA SER A 50 0.36 -4.70 -7.18
C SER A 50 0.50 -3.47 -6.28
N GLY A 51 -0.48 -2.57 -6.34
CA GLY A 51 -0.51 -1.38 -5.50
C GLY A 51 -1.83 -0.65 -5.65
N PHE A 52 -1.88 0.63 -5.28
CA PHE A 52 -3.11 1.41 -5.35
C PHE A 52 -2.84 2.86 -5.73
N ASN A 53 -3.89 3.55 -6.15
CA ASN A 53 -3.91 5.01 -6.26
C ASN A 53 -5.08 5.53 -5.41
N PRO A 54 -4.79 6.13 -4.24
CA PRO A 54 -5.85 6.53 -3.30
C PRO A 54 -6.69 7.68 -3.84
N VAL A 55 -6.13 8.51 -4.71
CA VAL A 55 -6.81 9.67 -5.30
C VAL A 55 -7.83 9.22 -6.35
N ARG A 56 -7.45 8.25 -7.19
CA ARG A 56 -8.33 7.65 -8.18
C ARG A 56 -9.31 6.64 -7.56
N HIS A 57 -9.06 6.20 -6.33
CA HIS A 57 -9.85 5.16 -5.65
C HIS A 57 -9.81 3.85 -6.46
N VAL A 58 -8.59 3.44 -6.84
CA VAL A 58 -8.32 2.25 -7.67
C VAL A 58 -7.27 1.38 -6.99
N HIS A 59 -7.56 0.08 -6.89
CA HIS A 59 -6.56 -0.94 -6.59
C HIS A 59 -6.06 -1.59 -7.89
N TYR A 60 -4.76 -1.80 -7.99
CA TYR A 60 -4.10 -2.41 -9.12
C TYR A 60 -3.62 -3.81 -8.77
N GLY A 61 -4.32 -4.81 -9.31
CA GLY A 61 -4.00 -6.22 -9.13
C GLY A 61 -3.18 -6.79 -10.29
N ALA A 62 -2.47 -7.90 -10.03
CA ALA A 62 -1.80 -8.66 -11.07
C ALA A 62 -2.81 -9.53 -11.84
N ARG A 63 -2.82 -9.45 -13.18
CA ARG A 63 -3.71 -10.24 -14.05
C ARG A 63 -3.45 -11.73 -13.96
N GLU A 64 -2.18 -12.14 -13.94
CA GLU A 64 -1.81 -13.54 -13.74
C GLU A 64 -1.62 -13.78 -12.23
N SER A 65 -2.74 -13.93 -11.51
CA SER A 65 -2.75 -14.21 -10.08
C SER A 65 -4.02 -14.92 -9.63
N VAL A 66 -3.97 -15.54 -8.46
CA VAL A 66 -5.14 -16.18 -7.82
C VAL A 66 -6.17 -15.12 -7.42
N PHE A 67 -5.70 -13.92 -7.05
CA PHE A 67 -6.54 -12.76 -6.76
C PHE A 67 -7.38 -12.33 -7.97
N ALA A 68 -6.81 -12.34 -9.19
CA ALA A 68 -7.55 -12.00 -10.41
C ALA A 68 -8.74 -12.94 -10.66
N GLY A 69 -8.56 -14.24 -10.44
CA GLY A 69 -9.66 -15.20 -10.49
C GLY A 69 -10.69 -14.98 -9.40
N TRP A 70 -10.25 -14.67 -8.18
CA TRP A 70 -11.14 -14.41 -7.05
C TRP A 70 -11.96 -13.13 -7.23
N ILE A 71 -11.36 -12.01 -7.63
CA ILE A 71 -12.06 -10.73 -7.74
C ILE A 71 -13.17 -10.76 -8.80
N ALA A 72 -13.04 -11.61 -9.82
CA ALA A 72 -14.07 -11.83 -10.82
C ALA A 72 -15.29 -12.59 -10.27
N SER A 73 -15.14 -13.39 -9.21
CA SER A 73 -16.22 -14.18 -8.62
C SER A 73 -15.98 -14.48 -7.13
N PRO A 74 -15.99 -13.47 -6.23
CA PRO A 74 -15.50 -13.61 -4.85
C PRO A 74 -16.23 -14.68 -4.03
N GLU A 75 -17.53 -14.86 -4.26
CA GLU A 75 -18.37 -15.78 -3.48
C GLU A 75 -18.31 -17.23 -3.95
N THR A 76 -17.91 -17.47 -5.20
CA THR A 76 -17.93 -18.81 -5.81
C THR A 76 -16.54 -19.31 -6.18
N PHE A 77 -15.52 -18.46 -6.11
CA PHE A 77 -14.15 -18.82 -6.43
C PHE A 77 -13.65 -19.98 -5.56
N ALA A 78 -13.24 -21.05 -6.23
CA ALA A 78 -12.61 -22.22 -5.64
C ALA A 78 -11.09 -22.06 -5.74
N CYS A 79 -10.49 -21.52 -4.67
CA CYS A 79 -9.03 -21.38 -4.59
C CYS A 79 -8.35 -22.76 -4.59
N PRO A 80 -7.29 -22.96 -5.39
CA PRO A 80 -6.43 -24.13 -5.25
C PRO A 80 -5.85 -24.23 -3.83
N PRO A 81 -5.81 -25.42 -3.20
CA PRO A 81 -5.33 -25.60 -1.82
C PRO A 81 -3.90 -25.10 -1.58
N ASP A 82 -3.01 -25.26 -2.54
CA ASP A 82 -1.61 -24.83 -2.51
C ASP A 82 -1.44 -23.31 -2.67
N ARG A 83 -2.51 -22.59 -3.02
CA ARG A 83 -2.52 -21.14 -3.28
C ARG A 83 -3.38 -20.35 -2.29
N GLU A 84 -3.96 -21.01 -1.29
CA GLU A 84 -4.86 -20.37 -0.32
C GLU A 84 -4.19 -19.22 0.44
N GLN A 85 -2.92 -19.38 0.82
CA GLN A 85 -2.18 -18.35 1.56
C GLN A 85 -1.97 -17.09 0.72
N GLU A 86 -1.61 -17.26 -0.55
CA GLU A 86 -1.40 -16.15 -1.48
C GLU A 86 -2.69 -15.36 -1.67
N LEU A 87 -3.80 -16.06 -1.95
CA LEU A 87 -5.11 -15.43 -2.10
C LEU A 87 -5.47 -14.63 -0.85
N ALA A 88 -5.26 -15.22 0.34
CA ALA A 88 -5.59 -14.56 1.58
C ALA A 88 -4.75 -13.28 1.80
N ILE A 89 -3.45 -13.31 1.50
CA ILE A 89 -2.58 -12.12 1.57
C ILE A 89 -3.07 -11.04 0.61
N ASP A 90 -3.33 -11.39 -0.65
CA ASP A 90 -3.72 -10.43 -1.67
C ASP A 90 -5.09 -9.81 -1.38
N VAL A 91 -6.05 -10.58 -0.88
CA VAL A 91 -7.37 -10.07 -0.48
C VAL A 91 -7.28 -9.13 0.72
N LEU A 92 -6.43 -9.45 1.71
CA LEU A 92 -6.23 -8.56 2.86
C LEU A 92 -5.53 -7.25 2.45
N ARG A 93 -4.55 -7.31 1.54
CA ARG A 93 -3.93 -6.11 0.96
C ARG A 93 -4.92 -5.28 0.16
N PHE A 94 -5.76 -5.90 -0.67
CA PHE A 94 -6.85 -5.22 -1.37
C PHE A 94 -7.76 -4.44 -0.39
N ALA A 95 -8.10 -5.05 0.75
CA ALA A 95 -8.90 -4.38 1.78
C ALA A 95 -8.13 -3.27 2.52
N HIS A 96 -6.80 -3.40 2.67
CA HIS A 96 -5.93 -2.36 3.23
C HIS A 96 -5.84 -1.15 2.29
N ASP A 97 -5.54 -1.39 1.02
CA ASP A 97 -5.47 -0.38 -0.06
C ASP A 97 -6.80 0.39 -0.22
N TYR A 98 -7.91 -0.32 -0.05
CA TYR A 98 -9.22 0.30 0.01
C TYR A 98 -9.34 1.33 1.14
N LEU A 99 -8.81 1.04 2.33
CA LEU A 99 -8.88 1.97 3.46
C LEU A 99 -8.04 3.24 3.24
N HIS A 100 -6.88 3.14 2.57
CA HIS A 100 -6.15 4.33 2.13
C HIS A 100 -6.97 5.19 1.18
N SER A 101 -7.60 4.55 0.21
CA SER A 101 -8.36 5.26 -0.81
C SER A 101 -9.61 5.91 -0.21
N TRP A 102 -10.30 5.20 0.69
CA TRP A 102 -11.38 5.73 1.51
C TRP A 102 -10.93 6.90 2.41
N ALA A 103 -9.72 6.83 2.97
CA ALA A 103 -9.16 7.91 3.78
C ALA A 103 -9.06 9.23 3.01
N TYR A 104 -8.55 9.20 1.78
CA TYR A 104 -8.43 10.41 0.95
C TYR A 104 -9.78 11.03 0.62
N ARG A 105 -10.80 10.19 0.39
CA ARG A 105 -12.18 10.68 0.22
C ARG A 105 -12.68 11.33 1.50
N LEU A 106 -12.53 10.66 2.64
CA LEU A 106 -12.96 11.19 3.93
C LEU A 106 -12.26 12.52 4.26
N ILE A 107 -10.94 12.59 4.10
CA ILE A 107 -10.17 13.81 4.35
C ILE A 107 -10.67 14.94 3.46
N GLY A 108 -10.88 14.73 2.16
CA GLY A 108 -11.39 15.78 1.27
C GLY A 108 -12.83 16.23 1.58
N HIS A 109 -13.65 15.39 2.22
CA HIS A 109 -14.99 15.78 2.71
C HIS A 109 -14.94 16.51 4.05
N LEU A 110 -14.03 16.13 4.95
CA LEU A 110 -13.90 16.73 6.28
C LEU A 110 -13.03 17.99 6.31
N TYR A 111 -12.11 18.13 5.36
CA TYR A 111 -11.21 19.26 5.21
C TYR A 111 -11.14 19.67 3.72
N PRO A 112 -12.18 20.36 3.22
CA PRO A 112 -12.30 20.72 1.81
C PRO A 112 -11.16 21.63 1.30
N GLU A 113 -10.44 22.29 2.19
CA GLU A 113 -9.28 23.11 1.83
C GLU A 113 -8.11 22.24 1.35
N PHE A 114 -8.02 20.98 1.79
CA PHE A 114 -7.05 20.04 1.27
C PHE A 114 -7.37 19.68 -0.18
N ARG A 115 -6.44 20.01 -1.07
CA ARG A 115 -6.47 19.62 -2.47
C ARG A 115 -5.33 18.66 -2.73
N VAL A 116 -5.63 17.53 -3.35
CA VAL A 116 -4.59 16.66 -3.88
C VAL A 116 -3.94 17.37 -5.06
N VAL A 117 -2.69 17.74 -4.89
CA VAL A 117 -1.88 18.40 -5.91
C VAL A 117 -0.52 17.74 -5.99
N THR A 118 0.07 17.78 -7.18
CA THR A 118 1.49 17.44 -7.33
C THR A 118 2.30 18.53 -6.61
N PRO A 119 3.09 18.19 -5.58
CA PRO A 119 3.74 19.21 -4.77
C PRO A 119 4.75 19.99 -5.60
N GLN A 120 4.73 21.32 -5.49
CA GLN A 120 5.68 22.22 -6.14
C GLN A 120 6.58 22.92 -5.13
N THR A 121 6.18 22.91 -3.85
CA THR A 121 6.93 23.47 -2.73
C THR A 121 7.12 22.42 -1.64
N GLU A 122 8.07 22.65 -0.74
CA GLU A 122 8.26 21.80 0.43
C GLU A 122 7.06 21.80 1.37
N GLU A 123 6.38 22.94 1.52
CA GLU A 123 5.15 23.04 2.32
C GLU A 123 4.04 22.13 1.76
N GLN A 124 3.80 22.18 0.45
CA GLN A 124 2.84 21.30 -0.21
C GLN A 124 3.27 19.83 -0.10
N LEU A 125 4.56 19.54 -0.27
CA LEU A 125 5.09 18.18 -0.11
C LEU A 125 4.82 17.66 1.29
N ASN A 126 5.09 18.45 2.33
CA ASN A 126 4.89 18.07 3.71
C ASN A 126 3.40 17.84 4.03
N GLU A 127 2.51 18.70 3.55
CA GLU A 127 1.06 18.51 3.73
C GLU A 127 0.56 17.23 3.03
N GLN A 128 0.92 17.01 1.77
CA GLN A 128 0.55 15.80 1.02
C GLN A 128 1.10 14.53 1.68
N ALA A 129 2.36 14.56 2.12
CA ALA A 129 3.03 13.43 2.77
C ALA A 129 2.43 13.14 4.15
N PHE A 130 2.06 14.17 4.91
CA PHE A 130 1.35 14.01 6.18
C PHE A 130 0.01 13.28 5.98
N PHE A 131 -0.83 13.72 5.03
CA PHE A 131 -2.10 13.04 4.77
C PHE A 131 -1.91 11.63 4.20
N LEU A 132 -0.81 11.38 3.49
CA LEU A 132 -0.47 10.04 3.05
C LEU A 132 -0.11 9.12 4.23
N VAL A 133 0.72 9.60 5.16
CA VAL A 133 1.04 8.88 6.40
C VAL A 133 -0.21 8.69 7.28
N LEU A 134 -1.10 9.68 7.33
CA LEU A 134 -2.36 9.54 8.05
C LEU A 134 -3.25 8.45 7.43
N SER A 135 -3.25 8.31 6.10
CA SER A 135 -3.96 7.23 5.41
C SER A 135 -3.44 5.83 5.76
N GLU A 136 -2.13 5.71 6.00
CA GLU A 136 -1.52 4.48 6.53
C GLU A 136 -2.02 4.18 7.94
N SER A 137 -2.02 5.16 8.85
CA SER A 137 -2.58 4.97 10.19
C SER A 137 -4.05 4.52 10.14
N ILE A 138 -4.84 5.02 9.18
CA ILE A 138 -6.24 4.62 8.99
C ILE A 138 -6.33 3.15 8.57
N ALA A 139 -5.53 2.74 7.60
CA ALA A 139 -5.54 1.39 7.07
C ALA A 139 -5.03 0.38 8.12
N VAL A 140 -3.94 0.71 8.81
CA VAL A 140 -3.35 -0.08 9.89
C VAL A 140 -4.31 -0.20 11.08
N VAL A 141 -4.85 0.91 11.61
CA VAL A 141 -5.78 0.82 12.75
C VAL A 141 -7.04 0.08 12.35
N GLY A 142 -7.66 0.44 11.23
CA GLY A 142 -8.95 -0.08 10.81
C GLY A 142 -8.91 -1.57 10.45
N SER A 143 -7.87 -2.02 9.75
CA SER A 143 -7.73 -3.42 9.33
C SER A 143 -6.98 -4.25 10.37
N ASP A 144 -5.82 -3.80 10.83
CA ASP A 144 -4.92 -4.65 11.60
C ASP A 144 -5.28 -4.65 13.09
N TYR A 145 -5.36 -3.48 13.72
CA TYR A 145 -5.68 -3.39 15.14
C TYR A 145 -7.13 -3.76 15.42
N TRP A 146 -8.07 -3.12 14.74
CA TRP A 146 -9.50 -3.23 15.03
C TRP A 146 -10.17 -4.44 14.40
N TYR A 147 -9.51 -5.12 13.47
CA TYR A 147 -10.07 -6.30 12.83
C TYR A 147 -9.17 -7.53 12.96
N LEU A 148 -7.99 -7.57 12.34
CA LEU A 148 -7.19 -8.80 12.22
C LEU A 148 -6.53 -9.24 13.54
N SER A 149 -6.25 -8.33 14.46
CA SER A 149 -5.58 -8.64 15.74
C SER A 149 -6.42 -9.46 16.73
N LEU A 150 -7.75 -9.46 16.59
CA LEU A 150 -8.67 -10.19 17.50
C LEU A 150 -8.65 -11.72 17.30
N GLY A 151 -7.90 -12.19 16.31
CA GLY A 151 -7.79 -13.59 15.92
C GLY A 151 -7.62 -13.67 14.41
N GLY A 152 -6.51 -14.27 13.97
CA GLY A 152 -6.06 -14.30 12.59
C GLY A 152 -6.99 -15.08 11.66
N LEU A 153 -6.58 -15.20 10.40
CA LEU A 153 -7.40 -15.79 9.35
C LEU A 153 -7.77 -17.25 9.63
N LYS A 154 -6.95 -18.01 10.35
CA LYS A 154 -7.26 -19.41 10.70
C LYS A 154 -8.59 -19.52 11.43
N LYS A 155 -8.83 -18.65 12.41
CA LYS A 155 -10.04 -18.68 13.23
C LYS A 155 -11.29 -18.23 12.46
N ARG A 156 -11.14 -17.25 11.55
CA ARG A 156 -12.28 -16.62 10.84
C ARG A 156 -12.63 -17.33 9.54
N CYS A 157 -11.60 -17.76 8.84
CA CYS A 157 -11.66 -18.30 7.51
C CYS A 157 -11.26 -19.76 7.46
N GLY A 158 -11.07 -20.45 8.60
CA GLY A 158 -10.78 -21.89 8.66
C GLY A 158 -9.69 -22.34 7.69
N THR A 159 -8.64 -21.54 7.57
CA THR A 159 -7.47 -21.78 6.71
C THR A 159 -6.46 -22.70 7.41
N HIS A 160 -5.61 -23.36 6.62
CA HIS A 160 -4.52 -24.18 7.18
C HIS A 160 -3.38 -23.33 7.78
N PHE A 161 -3.25 -22.09 7.33
CA PHE A 161 -2.31 -21.10 7.85
C PHE A 161 -3.01 -20.10 8.78
N ASP A 162 -2.26 -19.51 9.69
CA ASP A 162 -2.73 -18.37 10.49
C ASP A 162 -1.96 -17.12 10.10
N LEU A 163 -2.54 -16.35 9.18
CA LEU A 163 -2.06 -15.00 8.92
C LEU A 163 -2.53 -14.13 10.09
N GLY A 164 -1.57 -13.55 10.80
CA GLY A 164 -1.82 -12.46 11.73
C GLY A 164 -2.27 -11.18 11.00
N PRO A 165 -2.32 -10.05 11.72
CA PRO A 165 -2.35 -8.73 11.09
C PRO A 165 -1.26 -8.60 10.01
N CYS A 166 -1.58 -7.86 8.96
CA CYS A 166 -0.78 -7.71 7.76
C CYS A 166 0.49 -6.89 8.02
N THR A 167 0.39 -5.80 8.78
CA THR A 167 1.47 -4.84 8.94
C THR A 167 2.02 -4.77 10.36
N VAL A 168 1.29 -5.29 11.36
CA VAL A 168 1.63 -5.09 12.79
C VAL A 168 1.79 -6.38 13.60
N HIS A 169 2.59 -6.29 14.65
CA HIS A 169 2.80 -7.37 15.61
C HIS A 169 1.85 -7.32 16.82
N TYR A 170 1.01 -6.29 16.94
CA TYR A 170 -0.03 -6.23 17.96
C TYR A 170 -0.96 -7.46 17.91
N ARG A 171 -1.27 -8.01 19.09
CA ARG A 171 -2.27 -9.08 19.23
C ARG A 171 -3.18 -8.75 20.41
N GLU A 172 -4.48 -8.69 20.17
CA GLU A 172 -5.46 -8.33 21.22
C GLU A 172 -5.37 -9.25 22.43
N LYS A 173 -5.12 -10.55 22.22
CA LYS A 173 -4.99 -11.53 23.31
C LYS A 173 -3.86 -11.19 24.31
N ASN A 174 -2.91 -10.35 23.91
CA ASN A 174 -1.78 -9.90 24.73
C ASN A 174 -2.08 -8.57 25.43
N LEU A 175 -3.25 -7.94 25.24
CA LEU A 175 -3.62 -6.68 25.88
C LEU A 175 -3.43 -6.69 27.41
N PRO A 176 -3.74 -7.77 28.16
CA PRO A 176 -3.45 -7.82 29.59
C PRO A 176 -1.96 -7.71 29.93
N LEU A 177 -1.06 -8.14 29.04
CA LEU A 177 0.38 -7.97 29.22
C LEU A 177 0.80 -6.53 28.93
N TYR A 178 0.28 -5.92 27.87
CA TYR A 178 0.57 -4.53 27.53
C TYR A 178 0.11 -3.56 28.62
N ARG A 179 -1.03 -3.85 29.26
CA ARG A 179 -1.58 -3.06 30.37
C ARG A 179 -0.78 -3.12 31.67
N ARG A 180 0.20 -4.03 31.79
CA ARG A 180 1.13 -4.00 32.93
C ARG A 180 2.02 -2.75 32.89
N SER A 181 2.38 -2.33 31.68
CA SER A 181 3.20 -1.14 31.41
C SER A 181 2.35 0.12 31.25
N ASN A 182 1.18 0.00 30.60
CA ASN A 182 0.24 1.10 30.44
C ASN A 182 -1.19 0.69 30.86
N PRO A 183 -1.56 0.84 32.14
CA PRO A 183 -2.86 0.39 32.66
C PRO A 183 -4.07 0.96 31.91
N GLU A 184 -3.93 2.18 31.38
CA GLU A 184 -4.98 2.91 30.67
C GLU A 184 -5.00 2.60 29.16
N LEU A 185 -4.16 1.69 28.66
CA LEU A 185 -4.16 1.33 27.24
C LEU A 185 -5.50 0.73 26.82
N GLU A 186 -6.21 1.43 25.96
CA GLU A 186 -7.39 0.93 25.25
C GLU A 186 -7.11 0.97 23.74
N VAL A 187 -7.12 -0.20 23.12
CA VAL A 187 -6.86 -0.34 21.68
C VAL A 187 -8.15 -0.42 20.88
N GLN A 188 -9.16 -1.14 21.40
CA GLN A 188 -10.45 -1.31 20.75
C GLN A 188 -11.41 -0.14 21.07
N THR A 189 -10.97 1.08 20.79
CA THR A 189 -11.76 2.31 20.96
C THR A 189 -11.38 3.34 19.87
N PRO A 190 -12.26 4.28 19.52
CA PRO A 190 -11.94 5.35 18.57
C PRO A 190 -10.72 6.20 18.98
N SER A 191 -10.51 6.40 20.29
CA SER A 191 -9.41 7.20 20.84
C SER A 191 -8.03 6.58 20.62
N PHE A 192 -7.95 5.29 20.24
CA PHE A 192 -6.69 4.68 19.87
C PHE A 192 -6.14 5.22 18.53
N PHE A 193 -7.02 5.58 17.59
CA PHE A 193 -6.58 6.06 16.27
C PHE A 193 -5.69 7.31 16.35
N PRO A 194 -6.08 8.39 17.07
CA PRO A 194 -5.21 9.55 17.25
C PRO A 194 -3.84 9.22 17.86
N ARG A 195 -3.77 8.26 18.78
CA ARG A 195 -2.48 7.83 19.38
C ARG A 195 -1.55 7.21 18.34
N LEU A 196 -2.07 6.36 17.44
CA LEU A 196 -1.25 5.77 16.39
C LEU A 196 -0.91 6.80 15.29
N ALA A 197 -1.86 7.67 14.93
CA ALA A 197 -1.59 8.75 13.98
C ALA A 197 -0.49 9.69 14.48
N TRP A 198 -0.48 9.99 15.79
CA TRP A 198 0.61 10.72 16.43
C TRP A 198 1.95 10.00 16.28
N LEU A 199 2.02 8.72 16.66
CA LEU A 199 3.23 7.90 16.51
C LEU A 199 3.77 7.90 15.08
N TYR A 200 2.90 7.76 14.07
CA TYR A 200 3.34 7.76 12.68
C TYR A 200 3.83 9.14 12.23
N SER A 201 3.27 10.21 12.80
CA SER A 201 3.64 11.60 12.52
C SER A 201 4.93 12.03 13.22
N THR A 202 5.17 11.59 14.45
CA THR A 202 6.26 12.09 15.32
C THR A 202 7.31 11.04 15.64
N GLY A 203 6.96 9.75 15.63
CA GLY A 203 7.80 8.67 16.17
C GLY A 203 7.67 8.50 17.69
N GLU A 204 6.69 9.15 18.33
CA GLU A 204 6.50 9.10 19.78
C GLU A 204 5.23 8.33 20.15
N ILE A 205 5.32 7.51 21.20
CA ILE A 205 4.16 6.86 21.80
C ILE A 205 4.16 7.07 23.32
N GLU A 206 3.06 7.60 23.83
CA GLU A 206 2.94 7.90 25.26
C GLU A 206 2.52 6.68 26.09
N GLY A 207 3.00 6.67 27.33
CA GLY A 207 2.64 5.69 28.36
C GLY A 207 3.45 4.40 28.30
N PHE A 208 4.57 4.37 27.59
CA PHE A 208 5.54 3.28 27.63
C PHE A 208 6.95 3.84 27.82
N SER A 209 7.75 3.19 28.64
CA SER A 209 9.18 3.48 28.82
C SER A 209 10.05 2.46 28.08
N GLU A 210 11.34 2.76 27.93
CA GLU A 210 12.30 1.79 27.40
C GLU A 210 12.37 0.52 28.28
N GLN A 211 12.26 0.68 29.61
CA GLN A 211 12.27 -0.44 30.55
C GLN A 211 11.10 -1.39 30.30
N ASP A 212 9.92 -0.88 29.98
CA ASP A 212 8.76 -1.69 29.63
C ASP A 212 9.03 -2.60 28.43
N LEU A 213 9.76 -2.08 27.43
CA LEU A 213 10.14 -2.85 26.25
C LEU A 213 11.15 -3.95 26.62
N LEU A 214 12.09 -3.66 27.52
CA LEU A 214 13.08 -4.65 27.97
C LEU A 214 12.44 -5.79 28.79
N GLU A 215 11.42 -5.49 29.58
CA GLU A 215 10.78 -6.44 30.48
C GLU A 215 9.63 -7.23 29.84
N ASN A 216 9.04 -6.71 28.76
CA ASN A 216 7.86 -7.29 28.14
C ASN A 216 8.08 -7.59 26.65
N ARG A 217 8.59 -8.78 26.35
CA ARG A 217 8.90 -9.19 24.96
C ARG A 217 7.71 -9.04 23.98
N PRO A 218 6.48 -9.49 24.29
CA PRO A 218 5.33 -9.25 23.42
C PRO A 218 5.05 -7.76 23.14
N LEU A 219 5.34 -6.88 24.11
CA LEU A 219 5.21 -5.43 23.95
C LEU A 219 6.33 -4.90 23.05
N ALA A 220 7.57 -5.35 23.25
CA ALA A 220 8.71 -5.01 22.39
C ALA A 220 8.48 -5.43 20.94
N ASP A 221 8.07 -6.69 20.71
CA ASP A 221 7.78 -7.20 19.36
C ASP A 221 6.75 -6.33 18.62
N TRP A 222 5.80 -5.76 19.37
CA TRP A 222 4.82 -4.84 18.86
C TRP A 222 5.38 -3.42 18.65
N LEU A 223 5.77 -2.73 19.73
CA LEU A 223 6.08 -1.30 19.68
C LEU A 223 7.38 -1.00 18.95
N VAL A 224 8.40 -1.85 19.05
CA VAL A 224 9.64 -1.65 18.28
C VAL A 224 9.34 -1.69 16.79
N ARG A 225 8.43 -2.56 16.34
CA ARG A 225 8.05 -2.60 14.92
C ARG A 225 7.39 -1.29 14.50
N GLU A 226 6.45 -0.77 15.29
CA GLU A 226 5.78 0.50 14.99
C GLU A 226 6.76 1.68 14.97
N LEU A 227 7.65 1.76 15.96
CA LEU A 227 8.68 2.79 16.07
C LEU A 227 9.67 2.76 14.90
N LEU A 228 9.94 1.58 14.32
CA LEU A 228 10.77 1.44 13.12
C LEU A 228 10.01 1.74 11.82
N ILE A 229 8.72 1.43 11.74
CA ILE A 229 7.89 1.69 10.55
C ILE A 229 7.58 3.18 10.43
N ALA A 230 7.21 3.86 11.52
CA ALA A 230 6.81 5.27 11.51
C ALA A 230 7.77 6.21 10.75
N PRO A 231 9.09 6.26 11.05
CA PRO A 231 10.02 7.10 10.29
C PRO A 231 10.16 6.65 8.84
N ARG A 232 10.14 5.34 8.57
CA ARG A 232 10.20 4.81 7.21
C ARG A 232 9.01 5.27 6.37
N GLN A 233 7.80 5.32 6.94
CA GLN A 233 6.61 5.78 6.22
C GLN A 233 6.72 7.25 5.84
N ARG A 234 7.25 8.11 6.73
CA ARG A 234 7.50 9.53 6.42
C ARG A 234 8.53 9.69 5.31
N VAL A 235 9.66 8.99 5.41
CA VAL A 235 10.74 9.04 4.41
C VAL A 235 10.26 8.55 3.05
N VAL A 236 9.55 7.42 2.99
CA VAL A 236 8.99 6.85 1.75
C VAL A 236 7.99 7.81 1.11
N SER A 237 7.05 8.33 1.90
CA SER A 237 6.01 9.26 1.44
C SER A 237 6.62 10.53 0.86
N ARG A 238 7.56 11.16 1.57
CA ARG A 238 8.25 12.37 1.10
C ARG A 238 9.12 12.12 -0.11
N SER A 239 9.87 11.03 -0.11
CA SER A 239 10.76 10.70 -1.23
C SER A 239 9.95 10.46 -2.52
N TRP A 240 8.79 9.81 -2.43
CA TRP A 240 7.93 9.51 -3.58
C TRP A 240 7.23 10.77 -4.09
N LEU A 241 6.57 11.51 -3.19
CA LEU A 241 5.89 12.76 -3.56
C LEU A 241 6.86 13.84 -4.02
N GLY A 242 8.04 13.93 -3.40
CA GLY A 242 9.11 14.85 -3.78
C GLY A 242 9.64 14.53 -5.18
N HIS A 243 9.83 13.23 -5.48
CA HIS A 243 10.16 12.80 -6.84
C HIS A 243 9.08 13.21 -7.86
N LEU A 244 7.80 12.93 -7.57
CA LEU A 244 6.69 13.32 -8.45
C LEU A 244 6.63 14.84 -8.69
N GLY A 245 6.89 15.61 -7.63
CA GLY A 245 6.86 17.06 -7.62
C GLY A 245 8.10 17.75 -8.21
N GLY A 246 9.21 17.03 -8.34
CA GLY A 246 10.52 17.63 -8.59
C GLY A 246 11.01 18.48 -7.43
N VAL A 247 10.59 18.15 -6.19
CA VAL A 247 11.03 18.80 -4.95
C VAL A 247 12.14 17.96 -4.34
N THR A 248 13.34 18.52 -4.27
CA THR A 248 14.50 17.87 -3.65
C THR A 248 14.52 18.16 -2.15
N LEU A 249 14.72 17.13 -1.34
CA LEU A 249 14.95 17.23 0.09
C LEU A 249 16.34 16.71 0.43
N ASP A 250 16.95 17.28 1.47
CA ASP A 250 18.10 16.68 2.14
C ASP A 250 17.64 15.58 3.13
N ASP A 251 18.60 14.91 3.78
CA ASP A 251 18.30 13.83 4.73
C ASP A 251 17.43 14.33 5.90
N ALA A 252 17.69 15.55 6.38
CA ALA A 252 16.92 16.16 7.46
C ALA A 252 15.45 16.41 7.05
N GLY A 253 15.22 16.93 5.83
CA GLY A 253 13.88 17.13 5.28
C GLY A 253 13.12 15.82 5.04
N LEU A 254 13.82 14.75 4.63
CA LEU A 254 13.22 13.42 4.47
C LEU A 254 12.75 12.84 5.81
N GLU A 255 13.58 12.94 6.84
CA GLU A 255 13.34 12.37 8.17
C GLU A 255 12.43 13.22 9.07
N ALA A 256 12.18 14.48 8.68
CA ALA A 256 11.42 15.46 9.45
C ALA A 256 10.11 14.90 10.03
N GLN A 257 9.76 15.30 11.25
CA GLN A 257 8.50 14.93 11.87
C GLN A 257 7.35 15.80 11.34
N PHE A 258 6.12 15.31 11.43
CA PHE A 258 4.90 16.07 11.10
C PHE A 258 4.21 16.64 12.35
N ARG A 259 4.97 17.00 13.40
CA ARG A 259 4.39 17.43 14.69
C ARG A 259 3.42 18.60 14.53
N GLU A 260 3.86 19.69 13.92
CA GLU A 260 3.02 20.89 13.75
C GLU A 260 1.75 20.60 12.94
N LEU A 261 1.82 19.74 11.92
CA LEU A 261 0.66 19.33 11.13
C LEU A 261 -0.28 18.43 11.94
N ALA A 262 0.26 17.50 12.73
CA ALA A 262 -0.53 16.65 13.62
C ALA A 262 -1.27 17.46 14.68
N GLU A 263 -0.61 18.46 15.28
CA GLU A 263 -1.23 19.38 16.24
C GLU A 263 -2.30 20.26 15.57
N ARG A 264 -1.96 20.87 14.42
CA ARG A 264 -2.90 21.69 13.62
C ARG A 264 -4.16 20.91 13.23
N HIS A 265 -4.02 19.63 12.90
CA HIS A 265 -5.11 18.78 12.43
C HIS A 265 -5.64 17.81 13.51
N ALA A 266 -5.35 18.03 14.80
CA ALA A 266 -5.77 17.13 15.87
C ALA A 266 -7.29 16.85 15.89
N GLY A 267 -8.11 17.90 15.69
CA GLY A 267 -9.57 17.76 15.60
C GLY A 267 -10.03 16.94 14.39
N LEU A 268 -9.38 17.11 13.23
CA LEU A 268 -9.64 16.30 12.04
C LEU A 268 -9.27 14.83 12.27
N ILE A 269 -8.10 14.57 12.85
CA ILE A 269 -7.62 13.22 13.19
C ILE A 269 -8.63 12.53 14.13
N GLN A 270 -9.09 13.22 15.17
CA GLN A 270 -10.10 12.67 16.08
C GLN A 270 -11.38 12.27 15.34
N HIS A 271 -11.92 13.17 14.51
CA HIS A 271 -13.15 12.90 13.75
C HIS A 271 -12.97 11.74 12.75
N ILE A 272 -11.80 11.64 12.10
CA ILE A 272 -11.46 10.50 11.25
C ILE A 272 -11.51 9.20 12.05
N GLY A 273 -10.96 9.16 13.27
CA GLY A 273 -10.98 7.98 14.13
C GLY A 273 -12.40 7.50 14.44
N GLU A 274 -13.32 8.42 14.73
CA GLU A 274 -14.73 8.10 14.95
C GLU A 274 -15.41 7.54 13.69
N MET A 275 -15.15 8.12 12.53
CA MET A 275 -15.71 7.67 11.25
C MET A 275 -15.13 6.30 10.84
N LEU A 276 -13.84 6.07 11.06
CA LEU A 276 -13.20 4.79 10.84
C LEU A 276 -13.78 3.70 11.74
N TRP A 277 -14.08 4.04 13.00
CA TRP A 277 -14.71 3.11 13.94
C TRP A 277 -16.11 2.71 13.46
N LYS A 278 -16.93 3.69 13.07
CA LYS A 278 -18.26 3.44 12.49
C LYS A 278 -18.18 2.51 11.28
N LYS A 279 -17.21 2.73 10.39
CA LYS A 279 -16.99 1.88 9.22
C LYS A 279 -16.55 0.46 9.60
N THR A 280 -15.43 0.32 10.29
CA THR A 280 -14.75 -0.98 10.46
C THR A 280 -15.30 -1.80 11.63
N ARG A 281 -15.76 -1.16 12.72
CA ARG A 281 -16.24 -1.86 13.92
C ARG A 281 -17.75 -1.99 13.96
N LEU A 282 -18.48 -0.95 13.55
CA LEU A 282 -19.94 -0.98 13.48
C LEU A 282 -20.47 -1.45 12.12
N GLY A 283 -19.62 -1.56 11.10
CA GLY A 283 -19.99 -2.07 9.78
C GLY A 283 -20.83 -1.10 8.95
N GLN A 284 -20.78 0.20 9.24
CA GLN A 284 -21.51 1.20 8.48
C GLN A 284 -20.91 1.39 7.09
N TYR A 285 -21.76 1.39 6.07
CA TYR A 285 -21.37 1.67 4.69
C TYR A 285 -21.21 3.17 4.47
N LEU A 286 -20.03 3.68 4.85
CA LEU A 286 -19.62 5.05 4.60
C LEU A 286 -18.89 5.11 3.24
N PHE A 287 -19.66 5.06 2.16
CA PHE A 287 -19.16 5.25 0.80
C PHE A 287 -19.19 6.74 0.48
N LEU A 288 -18.05 7.27 0.08
CA LEU A 288 -17.86 8.70 -0.14
C LEU A 288 -17.49 8.91 -1.60
N PRO A 289 -18.25 9.74 -2.36
CA PRO A 289 -17.90 10.07 -3.72
C PRO A 289 -16.62 10.94 -3.73
N VAL A 290 -16.07 11.15 -4.93
CA VAL A 290 -14.97 12.11 -5.13
C VAL A 290 -15.41 13.50 -4.65
N PRO A 291 -14.73 14.11 -3.67
CA PRO A 291 -14.92 15.51 -3.32
C PRO A 291 -14.79 16.43 -4.54
N GLU A 292 -15.67 17.42 -4.63
CA GLU A 292 -15.65 18.39 -5.72
C GLU A 292 -14.31 19.16 -5.75
N GLY A 293 -13.77 19.33 -6.96
CA GLY A 293 -12.51 20.05 -7.16
C GLY A 293 -11.25 19.31 -6.67
N GLN A 294 -11.34 18.02 -6.32
CA GLN A 294 -10.14 17.26 -5.94
C GLN A 294 -9.26 16.98 -7.16
N GLY A 295 -8.00 17.41 -7.06
CA GLY A 295 -7.01 17.24 -8.12
C GLY A 295 -6.42 15.81 -8.17
N GLN A 296 -5.36 15.67 -8.96
CA GLN A 296 -4.60 14.43 -9.09
C GLN A 296 -3.10 14.69 -8.95
N TRP A 297 -2.38 13.68 -8.48
CA TRP A 297 -0.93 13.66 -8.64
C TRP A 297 -0.59 13.34 -10.09
N HIS A 298 0.34 14.08 -10.64
CA HIS A 298 0.86 13.94 -11.97
C HIS A 298 2.38 13.87 -11.87
N CYS A 299 2.97 12.81 -12.39
CA CYS A 299 4.42 12.80 -12.59
C CYS A 299 4.77 13.87 -13.65
N ARG A 300 5.81 14.67 -13.39
CA ARG A 300 6.37 15.55 -14.43
C ARG A 300 6.88 14.66 -15.57
N LYS A 301 6.31 14.81 -16.78
CA LYS A 301 6.65 14.01 -17.97
C LYS A 301 8.14 14.06 -18.34
N GLU A 302 8.87 15.07 -17.88
CA GLU A 302 10.25 15.37 -18.25
C GLU A 302 11.30 14.91 -17.22
N GLY A 303 10.91 14.13 -16.21
CA GLY A 303 11.84 13.58 -15.20
C GLY A 303 12.31 12.15 -15.51
N PRO A 304 13.45 11.70 -14.94
CA PRO A 304 13.84 10.28 -14.99
C PRO A 304 12.76 9.43 -14.31
N LEU A 305 12.45 8.22 -14.82
CA LEU A 305 11.59 7.29 -14.09
C LEU A 305 12.22 6.97 -12.74
N ASP A 306 11.46 7.11 -11.66
CA ASP A 306 11.92 6.68 -10.34
C ASP A 306 11.66 5.19 -10.13
N CYS A 307 12.70 4.42 -10.44
CA CYS A 307 12.72 2.99 -10.21
C CYS A 307 13.10 2.63 -8.76
N ARG A 308 13.26 3.57 -7.81
CA ARG A 308 13.65 3.24 -6.41
C ARG A 308 12.54 2.48 -5.67
N TYR A 309 11.29 2.68 -6.07
CA TYR A 309 10.11 2.00 -5.51
C TYR A 309 9.73 0.73 -6.27
N THR A 310 10.25 0.57 -7.48
CA THR A 310 10.33 -0.73 -8.14
C THR A 310 11.53 -1.43 -7.52
N ASN A 311 11.36 -2.44 -6.66
CA ASN A 311 12.50 -3.03 -5.94
C ASN A 311 13.43 -3.84 -6.85
N LEU A 312 14.24 -3.13 -7.65
CA LEU A 312 15.28 -3.67 -8.49
C LEU A 312 16.54 -3.98 -7.67
N ARG A 313 16.63 -3.48 -6.45
CA ARG A 313 17.69 -3.85 -5.50
C ARG A 313 17.63 -5.34 -5.13
N HIS A 314 16.46 -5.97 -5.11
CA HIS A 314 16.34 -7.43 -4.96
C HIS A 314 16.71 -8.20 -6.23
N VAL A 315 16.52 -7.58 -7.40
CA VAL A 315 16.92 -8.13 -8.71
C VAL A 315 18.45 -8.09 -8.86
N GLY A 316 19.08 -6.96 -8.51
CA GLY A 316 20.53 -6.76 -8.60
C GLY A 316 21.35 -7.40 -7.46
N ALA A 317 20.83 -7.43 -6.22
CA ALA A 317 21.55 -8.01 -5.08
C ALA A 317 21.60 -9.55 -5.11
N ARG A 318 20.68 -10.21 -5.83
CA ARG A 318 20.76 -11.63 -6.16
C ARG A 318 21.42 -11.83 -7.52
N ARG A 319 22.69 -11.42 -7.67
CA ARG A 319 23.57 -11.94 -8.76
C ARG A 319 23.81 -13.46 -8.66
N ILE A 320 23.35 -14.09 -7.58
CA ILE A 320 23.57 -15.50 -7.28
C ILE A 320 22.33 -16.27 -7.79
N ASN A 321 22.49 -16.98 -8.91
CA ASN A 321 21.54 -17.87 -9.59
C ASN A 321 20.45 -17.24 -10.48
N TRP A 322 20.87 -16.47 -11.49
CA TRP A 322 20.04 -16.18 -12.67
C TRP A 322 20.00 -17.41 -13.61
N ASN A 323 19.42 -18.53 -13.15
CA ASN A 323 19.11 -19.65 -14.02
C ASN A 323 17.68 -19.47 -14.57
N GLY A 324 17.57 -19.16 -15.86
CA GLY A 324 16.31 -19.15 -16.63
C GLY A 324 15.33 -18.01 -16.29
N GLY A 325 14.76 -17.99 -15.09
CA GLY A 325 13.62 -17.12 -14.77
C GLY A 325 13.94 -15.63 -14.59
N GLY A 326 15.17 -15.25 -14.20
CA GLY A 326 15.53 -13.85 -13.95
C GLY A 326 15.62 -12.99 -15.21
N VAL A 327 16.16 -13.56 -16.30
CA VAL A 327 16.28 -12.89 -17.61
C VAL A 327 14.90 -12.66 -18.20
N ASP A 328 14.00 -13.64 -18.08
CA ASP A 328 12.61 -13.51 -18.54
C ASP A 328 11.85 -12.42 -17.76
N CYS A 329 12.11 -12.28 -16.46
CA CYS A 329 11.52 -11.23 -15.62
C CYS A 329 11.94 -9.82 -16.06
N TRP A 330 13.24 -9.64 -16.26
CA TRP A 330 13.78 -8.38 -16.74
C TRP A 330 13.26 -8.04 -18.14
N ASN A 331 13.21 -9.04 -19.03
CA ASN A 331 12.70 -8.84 -20.38
C ASN A 331 11.22 -8.44 -20.41
N ALA A 332 10.37 -9.11 -19.62
CA ALA A 332 8.95 -8.77 -19.52
C ALA A 332 8.72 -7.36 -18.95
N PHE A 333 9.55 -6.93 -18.00
CA PHE A 333 9.50 -5.56 -17.48
C PHE A 333 9.88 -4.53 -18.55
N VAL A 334 10.96 -4.77 -19.30
CA VAL A 334 11.35 -3.91 -20.43
C VAL A 334 10.23 -3.86 -21.47
N ASP A 335 9.61 -4.99 -21.80
CA ASP A 335 8.46 -5.05 -22.72
C ASP A 335 7.29 -4.22 -22.23
N GLN A 336 6.95 -4.31 -20.93
CA GLN A 336 5.87 -3.54 -20.34
C GLN A 336 6.13 -2.04 -20.38
N VAL A 337 7.36 -1.61 -20.06
CA VAL A 337 7.77 -0.20 -20.11
C VAL A 337 7.69 0.33 -21.54
N MET A 338 8.14 -0.45 -22.52
CA MET A 338 8.18 -0.03 -23.93
C MET A 338 6.84 -0.15 -24.65
N ALA A 339 5.94 -1.03 -24.22
CA ALA A 339 4.58 -1.14 -24.77
C ALA A 339 3.73 0.13 -24.52
N ALA A 340 4.10 0.93 -23.52
CA ALA A 340 3.49 2.23 -23.25
C ALA A 340 4.10 3.38 -24.09
N ARG A 341 5.04 3.08 -24.99
CA ARG A 341 5.77 4.08 -25.78
C ARG A 341 5.41 3.98 -27.25
N ARG A 342 5.24 5.13 -27.88
CA ARG A 342 4.99 5.27 -29.30
C ARG A 342 6.34 5.18 -30.02
N TRP A 343 6.55 4.06 -30.69
CA TRP A 343 7.75 3.87 -31.50
C TRP A 343 7.85 4.97 -32.58
N PRO A 344 9.04 5.57 -32.77
CA PRO A 344 9.24 6.55 -33.84
C PRO A 344 8.91 5.96 -35.20
N GLY A 345 8.34 6.79 -36.08
CA GLY A 345 8.08 6.42 -37.47
C GLY A 345 9.35 6.36 -38.33
N ASP A 346 10.42 7.04 -37.89
CA ASP A 346 11.73 7.09 -38.53
C ASP A 346 12.51 5.79 -38.26
N GLU A 347 12.91 5.11 -39.34
CA GLU A 347 13.53 3.78 -39.29
C GLU A 347 14.96 3.81 -38.70
N PRO A 348 15.85 4.75 -39.08
CA PRO A 348 17.11 4.99 -38.37
C PRO A 348 16.96 5.18 -36.86
N VAL A 349 16.05 6.05 -36.42
CA VAL A 349 15.82 6.31 -34.98
C VAL A 349 15.28 5.07 -34.28
N ARG A 350 14.40 4.31 -34.95
CA ARG A 350 13.86 3.04 -34.44
C ARG A 350 14.97 2.01 -34.25
N ALA A 351 15.89 1.88 -35.20
CA ALA A 351 17.01 0.95 -35.13
C ALA A 351 17.96 1.31 -33.97
N GLU A 352 18.22 2.60 -33.75
CA GLU A 352 19.01 3.10 -32.62
C GLU A 352 18.36 2.73 -31.27
N ILE A 353 17.06 3.01 -31.12
CA ILE A 353 16.30 2.64 -29.91
C ILE A 353 16.30 1.13 -29.68
N ALA A 354 16.13 0.33 -30.75
CA ALA A 354 16.15 -1.12 -30.65
C ALA A 354 17.52 -1.63 -30.20
N GLY A 355 18.61 -1.07 -30.74
CA GLY A 355 19.98 -1.39 -30.31
C GLY A 355 20.21 -1.05 -28.83
N ALA A 356 19.84 0.17 -28.42
CA ALA A 356 19.93 0.59 -27.02
C ALA A 356 19.11 -0.32 -26.09
N LEU A 357 17.90 -0.75 -26.49
CA LEU A 357 17.09 -1.70 -25.73
C LEU A 357 17.76 -3.07 -25.60
N MET A 358 18.43 -3.57 -26.64
CA MET A 358 19.16 -4.83 -26.56
C MET A 358 20.33 -4.75 -25.59
N ASP A 359 21.08 -3.65 -25.62
CA ASP A 359 22.19 -3.40 -24.69
C ASP A 359 21.69 -3.28 -23.24
N ILE A 360 20.60 -2.53 -23.03
CA ILE A 360 19.91 -2.40 -21.73
C ILE A 360 19.43 -3.76 -21.23
N ARG A 361 18.86 -4.59 -22.12
CA ARG A 361 18.42 -5.94 -21.79
C ARG A 361 19.57 -6.82 -21.33
N ALA A 362 20.68 -6.81 -22.06
CA ALA A 362 21.87 -7.59 -21.74
C ALA A 362 22.55 -7.13 -20.43
N ALA A 363 22.59 -5.82 -20.19
CA ALA A 363 23.24 -5.23 -19.03
C ALA A 363 22.39 -5.29 -17.74
N VAL A 364 21.08 -5.52 -17.87
CA VAL A 364 20.12 -5.39 -16.77
C VAL A 364 20.23 -4.00 -16.13
N ASP A 365 20.14 -2.96 -16.97
CA ASP A 365 20.33 -1.56 -16.57
C ASP A 365 18.99 -0.80 -16.50
N PRO A 366 18.37 -0.71 -15.31
CA PRO A 366 17.10 0.01 -15.14
C PRO A 366 17.20 1.53 -15.28
N ASP A 367 18.36 2.11 -15.01
CA ASP A 367 18.55 3.57 -15.14
C ASP A 367 18.65 3.95 -16.62
N ALA A 368 19.33 3.13 -17.42
CA ALA A 368 19.36 3.29 -18.87
C ALA A 368 17.98 3.02 -19.49
N LEU A 369 17.23 2.02 -19.03
CA LEU A 369 15.84 1.80 -19.45
C LEU A 369 14.96 3.02 -19.16
N ALA A 370 15.07 3.58 -17.95
CA ALA A 370 14.33 4.77 -17.55
C ALA A 370 14.62 5.96 -18.47
N LYS A 371 15.90 6.25 -18.72
CA LYS A 371 16.32 7.33 -19.63
C LYS A 371 15.80 7.13 -21.05
N LEU A 372 15.91 5.92 -21.59
CA LEU A 372 15.44 5.60 -22.93
C LEU A 372 13.92 5.74 -23.04
N ALA A 373 13.17 5.25 -22.06
CA ALA A 373 11.72 5.37 -22.03
C ALA A 373 11.24 6.84 -21.92
N CYS A 374 11.97 7.70 -21.22
CA CYS A 374 11.67 9.14 -21.15
C CYS A 374 11.96 9.86 -22.48
N ALA A 375 12.88 9.34 -23.29
CA ALA A 375 13.20 9.91 -24.61
C ALA A 375 12.17 9.58 -25.69
N ILE A 376 11.21 8.69 -25.42
CA ILE A 376 10.21 8.23 -26.40
C ILE A 376 8.82 8.70 -25.97
N GLU A 377 8.07 9.26 -26.92
CA GLU A 377 6.70 9.74 -26.68
C GLU A 377 5.82 8.62 -26.08
N PRO A 378 5.03 8.90 -25.03
CA PRO A 378 4.06 7.94 -24.53
C PRO A 378 2.89 7.75 -25.52
N VAL A 379 2.29 6.57 -25.55
CA VAL A 379 1.07 6.32 -26.35
C VAL A 379 -0.10 7.13 -25.74
N PRO A 380 -0.86 7.91 -26.54
CA PRO A 380 -2.02 8.63 -26.02
C PRO A 380 -3.03 7.65 -25.39
N GLY A 381 -3.36 7.88 -24.11
CA GLY A 381 -4.26 6.99 -23.36
C GLY A 381 -3.62 5.70 -22.84
N SER A 382 -2.33 5.43 -23.09
CA SER A 382 -1.63 4.41 -22.30
C SER A 382 -1.53 4.91 -20.87
N ASP A 383 -2.03 4.12 -19.93
CA ASP A 383 -1.94 4.37 -18.51
C ASP A 383 -0.46 4.64 -18.16
N PRO A 384 -0.05 5.86 -17.74
CA PRO A 384 1.33 6.19 -17.35
C PRO A 384 1.74 5.53 -16.01
N ALA A 385 1.10 4.40 -15.73
CA ALA A 385 0.80 3.76 -14.47
C ALA A 385 1.97 3.19 -13.67
N PRO A 386 3.17 2.90 -14.21
CA PRO A 386 4.29 2.47 -13.35
C PRO A 386 4.64 3.52 -12.30
N LEU A 387 4.43 4.81 -12.61
CA LEU A 387 4.80 5.95 -11.76
C LEU A 387 3.65 6.46 -10.88
N GLU A 388 2.40 6.10 -11.20
CA GLU A 388 1.22 6.44 -10.39
C GLU A 388 0.93 5.41 -9.29
N LEU A 389 1.69 4.31 -9.25
CA LEU A 389 1.60 3.31 -8.20
C LEU A 389 2.24 3.85 -6.94
N LEU A 390 1.43 4.00 -5.91
CA LEU A 390 1.95 4.11 -4.58
C LEU A 390 2.10 2.70 -4.01
N MET A 391 3.33 2.33 -3.67
CA MET A 391 3.62 1.16 -2.85
C MET A 391 3.94 1.63 -1.43
N VAL A 392 2.93 1.64 -0.58
CA VAL A 392 3.13 1.75 0.88
C VAL A 392 2.74 0.40 1.46
N ASN A 393 3.75 -0.41 1.79
CA ASN A 393 3.75 -1.47 2.82
C ASN A 393 4.99 -2.36 2.73
#